data_AF-P0DPP6-F1
#
_entry.id   AF-P0DPP6-F1
#
_cell.length_a   1.000
_cell.length_b   1.000
_cell.length_c   1.000
_cell.angle_alpha   90.00
_cell.angle_beta   90.00
_cell.angle_gamma   90.00
#
_symmetry.space_group_name_H-M   'P 1'
#
loop_
_entity.id
_entity.type
_entity.pdbx_description
1 polymer ?
#
loop_
_entity_poly.entity_id
_entity_poly.type
_entity_poly.pdbx_seq_one_letter_code
_entity_poly.pdbx_strand_id
1 'polypeptide(L)' 'MPRLTAKDFPQELLDYYDYYAHGKISKREFLNLAAKCGRRDDGISVV' A
#
# COMPACT_ATOMS: atom_id res chain seq x y z
N MET A 1 -6.47 -8.99 18.33
CA MET A 1 -6.16 -8.90 16.89
C MET A 1 -4.71 -9.28 16.72
N PRO A 2 -4.36 -10.29 15.89
CA PRO A 2 -2.97 -10.52 15.57
C PRO A 2 -2.39 -9.25 14.95
N ARG A 3 -1.19 -8.88 15.39
CA ARG A 3 -0.42 -7.76 14.84
C ARG A 3 -0.05 -8.12 13.40
N LEU A 4 -0.64 -7.42 12.44
CA LEU A 4 -0.31 -7.56 11.02
C LEU A 4 1.12 -7.05 10.82
N THR A 5 1.91 -7.83 10.10
CA THR A 5 3.28 -7.50 9.73
C THR A 5 3.30 -7.08 8.28
N ALA A 6 4.40 -6.49 7.83
CA ALA A 6 4.60 -6.15 6.42
C ALA A 6 4.32 -7.33 5.47
N LYS A 7 4.56 -8.58 5.91
CA LYS A 7 4.33 -9.78 5.11
C LYS A 7 2.86 -10.09 4.84
N ASP A 8 1.97 -9.57 5.66
CA ASP A 8 0.52 -9.72 5.51
C ASP A 8 -0.05 -8.74 4.47
N PHE A 9 0.77 -7.83 3.95
CA PHE A 9 0.40 -6.88 2.91
C PHE A 9 1.05 -7.24 1.58
N PRO A 10 0.42 -6.88 0.45
CA PRO A 10 1.04 -7.06 -0.86
C PRO A 10 2.36 -6.28 -0.94
N GLN A 11 3.40 -6.93 -1.49
CA GLN A 11 4.71 -6.31 -1.69
C GLN A 11 4.62 -4.98 -2.43
N GLU A 12 3.75 -4.89 -3.44
CA GLU A 12 3.56 -3.68 -4.23
C GLU A 12 3.11 -2.47 -3.38
N LEU A 13 2.27 -2.69 -2.36
CA LEU A 13 1.88 -1.65 -1.40
C LEU A 13 3.03 -1.25 -0.49
N LEU A 14 3.87 -2.20 -0.09
CA LEU A 14 5.07 -1.94 0.71
C LEU A 14 6.09 -1.09 -0.08
N ASP A 15 6.32 -1.41 -1.35
CA ASP A 15 7.19 -0.62 -2.24
C ASP A 15 6.67 0.82 -2.40
N TYR A 16 5.36 0.99 -2.61
CA TYR A 16 4.77 2.33 -2.67
C TYR A 16 4.88 3.09 -1.35
N TYR A 17 4.73 2.40 -0.22
CA TYR A 17 4.91 3.01 1.09
C TYR A 17 6.37 3.42 1.32
N ASP A 18 7.33 2.60 0.92
CA ASP A 18 8.76 2.92 0.97
C ASP A 18 9.09 4.17 0.14
N TYR A 19 8.56 4.26 -1.09
CA TYR A 19 8.73 5.43 -1.94
C TYR A 19 8.10 6.69 -1.34
N TYR A 20 6.95 6.55 -0.69
CA TYR A 20 6.31 7.67 0.01
C TYR A 20 7.14 8.13 1.21
N ALA A 21 7.66 7.19 2.02
CA ALA A 21 8.50 7.48 3.18
C ALA A 21 9.84 8.15 2.79
N HIS A 22 10.41 7.76 1.64
CA HIS A 22 11.63 8.37 1.09
C HIS A 22 11.36 9.67 0.29
N GLY A 23 10.10 10.11 0.19
CA GLY A 23 9.75 11.35 -0.53
C GLY A 23 9.85 11.26 -2.06
N LYS A 24 9.87 10.05 -2.63
CA LYS A 24 9.86 9.82 -4.08
C LYS A 24 8.47 10.03 -4.69
N ILE A 25 7.41 9.80 -3.91
CA ILE A 25 6.02 10.02 -4.32
C ILE A 25 5.25 10.84 -3.28
N SER A 26 4.26 11.60 -3.74
CA SER A 26 3.36 12.34 -2.86
C SER A 26 2.26 11.43 -2.28
N LYS A 27 1.64 11.81 -1.15
CA LYS A 27 0.51 11.07 -0.55
C LYS A 27 -0.60 10.73 -1.56
N ARG A 28 -0.93 11.66 -2.47
CA ARG A 28 -1.93 11.44 -3.53
C ARG A 28 -1.52 10.32 -4.48
N GLU A 29 -0.25 10.31 -4.90
CA GLU A 29 0.29 9.27 -5.78
C GLU A 29 0.30 7.92 -5.08
N PHE A 30 0.72 7.86 -3.81
CA PHE A 30 0.66 6.65 -2.99
C PHE A 30 -0.76 6.07 -2.94
N LEU A 31 -1.78 6.90 -2.65
CA LEU A 31 -3.17 6.45 -2.60
C LEU A 31 -3.68 5.97 -3.96
N ASN A 32 -3.30 6.64 -5.05
CA ASN A 32 -3.67 6.22 -6.40
C ASN A 32 -3.07 4.86 -6.76
N LEU A 33 -1.79 4.67 -6.46
CA LEU A 33 -1.07 3.42 -6.67
C LEU A 33 -1.60 2.29 -5.79
N ALA A 34 -1.86 2.56 -4.51
CA ALA A 34 -2.46 1.60 -3.59
C ALA A 34 -3.90 1.20 -4.00
N ALA A 35 -4.71 2.15 -4.46
CA ALA A 35 -6.06 1.88 -4.98
C ALA A 35 -6.03 0.98 -6.23
N LYS A 36 -4.96 1.05 -7.04
CA LYS A 36 -4.79 0.17 -8.20
C LYS A 36 -4.51 -1.28 -7.78
N CYS A 37 -3.78 -1.48 -6.69
CA CYS A 37 -3.45 -2.80 -6.14
C CYS A 37 -4.71 -3.52 -5.60
N GLY A 38 -5.61 -2.77 -4.95
CA GLY A 38 -6.83 -3.30 -4.31
C GLY A 38 -7.93 -3.86 -5.23
N ARG A 39 -7.75 -3.90 -6.55
CA ARG A 39 -8.73 -4.52 -7.47
C ARG A 39 -8.56 -6.04 -7.64
N ARG A 40 -7.53 -6.63 -7.02
CA ARG A 40 -7.27 -8.06 -7.08
C ARG A 40 -7.50 -8.68 -5.71
N ASP A 41 -8.75 -9.05 -5.46
CA ASP A 41 -9.22 -10.07 -4.51
C ASP A 41 -8.95 -9.91 -2.99
N ASP A 42 -7.96 -9.12 -2.55
CA ASP A 42 -7.51 -9.14 -1.14
C ASP A 42 -8.20 -8.13 -0.20
N GLY A 43 -9.23 -7.40 -0.66
CA GLY A 43 -10.11 -6.64 0.23
C GLY A 43 -9.47 -5.53 1.08
N ILE A 44 -8.19 -5.20 0.90
CA ILE A 44 -7.52 -4.09 1.59
C ILE A 44 -8.00 -2.77 0.98
N SER A 45 -9.10 -2.24 1.51
CA SER A 45 -9.59 -0.89 1.20
C SER A 45 -8.81 0.14 2.03
N VAL A 46 -7.88 0.86 1.38
CA VAL A 46 -7.28 2.07 1.94
C VAL A 46 -8.25 3.25 1.75
N VAL A 47 -9.23 3.36 2.65
CA VAL A 47 -10.13 4.53 2.75
C VAL A 47 -9.59 5.55 3.73
#